data_AF-A0A9E1AUI6-F1
#
_entry.id   AF-A0A9E1AUI6-F1
#
_cell.length_a   1.000
_cell.length_b   1.000
_cell.length_c   1.000
_cell.angle_alpha   90.00
_cell.angle_beta   90.00
_cell.angle_gamma   90.00
#
_symmetry.space_group_name_H-M   'P 1'
#
loop_
_entity.id
_entity.type
_entity.pdbx_description
1 polymer ?
#
loop_
_entity_poly.entity_id
_entity_poly.type
_entity_poly.pdbx_seq_one_letter_code
_entity_poly.pdbx_strand_id
1 'polypeptide(L)'
;MSSPLKIDYESIPNQANKIRNTALEINDRILDVYKQVAEMHTHWYGKRYNELVSKFNELAPQFNKFLEVIVSQIPYMFDAIANDFSGIDIQQNVATARKEGYKSIQEIQIFNDVGMRYLQSEVDPYQTEIVSDFRSAKELMDLMQKTVEQIILQCDGADEFRSQFRNLVSSFKQVLDNVESQFVELMNKDREQIEKAEKLNTTK
;
A
#
# COMPACT_ATOMS: atom_id res chain seq x y z
N MET A 1 -23.92 28.56 11.01
CA MET A 1 -25.03 27.68 11.44
C MET A 1 -24.39 26.34 11.77
N SER A 2 -24.58 25.82 12.98
CA SER A 2 -24.06 24.50 13.35
C SER A 2 -24.74 23.45 12.49
N SER A 3 -23.98 22.63 11.76
CA SER A 3 -24.55 21.46 11.08
C SER A 3 -25.23 20.58 12.13
N PRO A 4 -26.44 20.03 11.86
CA PRO A 4 -27.08 19.13 12.80
C PRO A 4 -26.20 17.89 13.00
N LEU A 5 -25.86 17.61 14.25
CA LEU A 5 -25.05 16.46 14.63
C LEU A 5 -25.82 15.17 14.29
N LYS A 6 -25.30 14.38 13.37
CA LYS A 6 -25.90 13.10 12.97
C LYS A 6 -24.82 12.03 12.85
N ILE A 7 -24.86 11.07 13.76
CA ILE A 7 -23.86 10.01 13.86
C ILE A 7 -24.57 8.68 14.09
N ASP A 8 -24.27 7.70 13.25
CA ASP A 8 -24.75 6.32 13.40
C ASP A 8 -23.69 5.49 14.12
N TYR A 9 -23.58 5.68 15.44
CA TYR A 9 -22.53 5.06 16.24
C TYR A 9 -22.66 3.53 16.33
N GLU A 10 -23.83 2.95 16.03
CA GLU A 10 -24.04 1.50 16.04
C GLU A 10 -23.39 0.82 14.83
N SER A 11 -23.36 1.48 13.67
CA SER A 11 -22.78 0.91 12.44
C SER A 11 -21.28 1.19 12.27
N ILE A 12 -20.77 2.25 12.92
CA ILE A 12 -19.35 2.64 12.87
C ILE A 12 -18.39 1.48 13.22
N PRO A 13 -18.60 0.67 14.28
CA PRO A 13 -17.66 -0.40 14.64
C PRO A 13 -17.52 -1.45 13.53
N ASN A 14 -18.61 -1.76 12.84
CA ASN A 14 -18.57 -2.68 11.70
C ASN A 14 -17.80 -2.07 10.51
N GLN A 15 -17.96 -0.77 10.26
CA GLN A 15 -17.23 -0.06 9.20
C GLN A 15 -15.73 0.05 9.55
N ALA A 16 -15.39 0.34 10.81
CA ALA A 16 -14.02 0.38 11.30
C ALA A 16 -13.32 -0.98 11.13
N ASN A 17 -14.01 -2.08 11.44
CA ASN A 17 -13.50 -3.44 11.19
C ASN A 17 -13.28 -3.72 9.70
N LYS A 18 -14.18 -3.28 8.82
CA LYS A 18 -13.99 -3.42 7.37
C LYS A 18 -12.78 -2.63 6.88
N ILE A 19 -12.63 -1.38 7.30
CA ILE A 19 -11.47 -0.54 6.99
C ILE A 19 -10.19 -1.26 7.44
N ARG A 20 -10.17 -1.78 8.67
CA ARG A 20 -9.02 -2.49 9.23
C ARG A 20 -8.66 -3.73 8.41
N ASN A 21 -9.64 -4.57 8.08
CA ASN A 21 -9.39 -5.79 7.30
C ASN A 21 -8.87 -5.45 5.90
N THR A 22 -9.48 -4.48 5.22
CA THR A 22 -8.98 -4.00 3.92
C THR A 22 -7.56 -3.42 4.03
N ALA A 23 -7.27 -2.69 5.10
CA ALA A 23 -5.93 -2.14 5.35
C ALA A 23 -4.87 -3.24 5.59
N LEU A 24 -5.24 -4.33 6.28
CA LEU A 24 -4.38 -5.50 6.44
C LEU A 24 -4.15 -6.24 5.12
N GLU A 25 -5.16 -6.34 4.26
CA GLU A 25 -4.98 -6.88 2.90
C GLU A 25 -4.04 -5.99 2.06
N ILE A 26 -4.16 -4.66 2.16
CA ILE A 26 -3.19 -3.74 1.54
C ILE A 26 -1.78 -3.99 2.11
N ASN A 27 -1.65 -4.17 3.42
CA ASN A 27 -0.36 -4.48 4.05
C ASN A 27 0.27 -5.74 3.46
N ASP A 28 -0.50 -6.82 3.33
CA ASP A 28 0.00 -8.09 2.80
C ASP A 28 0.40 -7.94 1.31
N ARG A 29 -0.38 -7.25 0.49
CA ARG A 29 -0.02 -6.99 -0.92
C ARG A 29 1.29 -6.23 -1.09
N ILE A 30 1.50 -5.18 -0.28
CA ILE A 30 2.76 -4.42 -0.37
C ILE A 30 3.94 -5.27 0.16
N LEU A 31 3.74 -6.09 1.19
CA LEU A 31 4.78 -7.02 1.64
C LEU A 31 5.16 -8.05 0.59
N ASP A 32 4.17 -8.61 -0.10
CA ASP A 32 4.39 -9.59 -1.17
C ASP A 32 5.20 -8.97 -2.31
N VAL A 33 4.93 -7.72 -2.68
CA VAL A 33 5.75 -6.98 -3.65
C VAL A 33 7.21 -6.88 -3.20
N TYR A 34 7.47 -6.47 -1.96
CA TYR A 34 8.86 -6.33 -1.47
C TYR A 34 9.58 -7.68 -1.41
N LYS A 35 8.86 -8.74 -1.04
CA LYS A 35 9.37 -10.10 -1.05
C LYS A 35 9.72 -10.54 -2.48
N GLN A 36 8.81 -10.34 -3.44
CA GLN A 36 9.02 -10.68 -4.84
C GLN A 36 10.22 -9.94 -5.43
N VAL A 37 10.36 -8.63 -5.15
CA VAL A 37 11.53 -7.85 -5.59
C VAL A 37 12.83 -8.42 -5.00
N ALA A 38 12.84 -8.81 -3.73
CA ALA A 38 14.00 -9.42 -3.10
C ALA A 38 14.35 -10.80 -3.71
N GLU A 39 13.35 -11.66 -3.93
CA GLU A 39 13.54 -13.01 -4.50
C GLU A 39 14.01 -12.96 -5.97
N MET A 40 13.57 -11.96 -6.73
CA MET A 40 13.95 -11.73 -8.12
C MET A 40 15.47 -11.54 -8.29
N HIS A 41 16.22 -11.17 -7.24
CA HIS A 41 17.69 -11.05 -7.25
C HIS A 41 18.40 -12.30 -7.79
N THR A 42 17.82 -13.48 -7.52
CA THR A 42 18.37 -14.77 -7.95
C THR A 42 18.43 -14.92 -9.48
N HIS A 43 17.58 -14.19 -10.19
CA HIS A 43 17.43 -14.21 -11.65
C HIS A 43 17.85 -12.89 -12.31
N TRP A 44 17.84 -11.79 -11.56
CA TRP A 44 18.26 -10.47 -12.01
C TRP A 44 19.17 -9.79 -10.99
N TYR A 45 20.42 -9.53 -11.37
CA TYR A 45 21.35 -8.74 -10.58
C TYR A 45 22.22 -7.83 -11.45
N GLY A 46 22.78 -6.81 -10.82
CA GLY A 46 23.63 -5.81 -11.45
C GLY A 46 23.15 -4.39 -11.13
N LYS A 47 23.76 -3.40 -11.79
CA LYS A 47 23.55 -1.98 -11.46
C LYS A 47 22.08 -1.55 -11.48
N ARG A 48 21.29 -2.02 -12.46
CA ARG A 48 19.86 -1.64 -12.60
C ARG A 48 18.97 -2.29 -11.55
N TYR A 49 19.21 -3.55 -11.21
CA TYR A 49 18.52 -4.20 -10.09
C TYR A 49 18.81 -3.44 -8.77
N ASN A 50 20.07 -3.06 -8.53
CA ASN A 50 20.41 -2.28 -7.33
C ASN A 50 19.73 -0.89 -7.33
N GLU A 51 19.62 -0.25 -8.49
CA GLU A 51 18.88 1.01 -8.63
C GLU A 51 17.38 0.83 -8.30
N LEU A 52 16.78 -0.26 -8.79
CA LEU A 52 15.40 -0.64 -8.45
C LEU A 52 15.25 -0.83 -6.93
N VAL A 53 16.10 -1.65 -6.32
CA VAL A 53 16.08 -1.93 -4.88
C VAL A 53 16.23 -0.64 -4.06
N SER A 54 17.13 0.27 -4.46
CA SER A 54 17.29 1.57 -3.80
C SER A 54 15.97 2.36 -3.79
N LYS A 55 15.28 2.42 -4.93
CA LYS A 55 13.98 3.11 -5.06
C LYS A 55 12.91 2.48 -4.18
N PHE A 56 12.87 1.16 -4.06
CA PHE A 56 11.98 0.47 -3.13
C PHE A 56 12.32 0.82 -1.67
N ASN A 57 13.60 0.76 -1.29
CA ASN A 57 14.02 1.06 0.07
C ASN A 57 13.73 2.50 0.49
N GLU A 58 13.85 3.48 -0.41
CA GLU A 58 13.47 4.88 -0.16
C GLU A 58 11.98 5.06 0.19
N LEU A 59 11.13 4.10 -0.20
CA LEU A 59 9.69 4.15 0.00
C LEU A 59 9.20 3.33 1.18
N ALA A 60 9.98 2.34 1.63
CA ALA A 60 9.61 1.49 2.77
C ALA A 60 9.18 2.31 4.01
N PRO A 61 9.90 3.38 4.42
CA PRO A 61 9.46 4.21 5.54
C PRO A 61 8.12 4.92 5.31
N GLN A 62 7.82 5.32 4.06
CA GLN A 62 6.58 6.00 3.71
C GLN A 62 5.39 5.03 3.73
N PHE A 63 5.58 3.81 3.22
CA PHE A 63 4.57 2.77 3.32
C PHE A 63 4.32 2.36 4.78
N ASN A 64 5.35 2.22 5.61
CA ASN A 64 5.16 1.90 7.02
C ASN A 64 4.33 2.96 7.75
N LYS A 65 4.58 4.26 7.50
CA LYS A 65 3.75 5.35 8.03
C LYS A 65 2.30 5.28 7.56
N PHE A 66 2.09 4.97 6.28
CA PHE A 66 0.74 4.81 5.74
C PHE A 66 0.00 3.66 6.40
N LEU A 67 0.63 2.49 6.46
CA LEU A 67 0.08 1.28 7.06
C LEU A 67 -0.25 1.51 8.54
N GLU A 68 0.60 2.22 9.28
CA GLU A 68 0.29 2.64 10.65
C GLU A 68 -1.02 3.44 10.72
N VAL A 69 -1.16 4.43 9.84
CA VAL A 69 -2.36 5.29 9.81
C VAL A 69 -3.61 4.47 9.47
N ILE A 70 -3.57 3.66 8.42
CA ILE A 70 -4.78 2.98 7.92
C ILE A 70 -5.15 1.71 8.69
N VAL A 71 -4.18 0.97 9.25
CA VAL A 71 -4.43 -0.24 10.04
C VAL A 71 -4.75 0.11 11.49
N SER A 72 -4.04 1.11 12.04
CA SER A 72 -4.08 1.40 13.47
C SER A 72 -4.92 2.63 13.77
N GLN A 73 -4.53 3.79 13.25
CA GLN A 73 -5.04 5.08 13.73
C GLN A 73 -6.48 5.33 13.29
N ILE A 74 -6.81 5.09 12.02
CA ILE A 74 -8.15 5.37 11.46
C ILE A 74 -9.23 4.46 12.07
N PRO A 75 -9.07 3.11 12.10
CA PRO A 75 -10.07 2.25 12.74
C PRO A 75 -10.24 2.57 14.22
N TYR A 76 -9.15 2.83 14.94
CA TYR A 76 -9.21 3.24 16.35
C TYR A 76 -10.00 4.54 16.54
N MET A 77 -9.75 5.55 15.69
CA MET A 77 -10.45 6.82 15.75
C MET A 77 -11.97 6.62 15.58
N PHE A 78 -12.40 5.78 14.65
CA PHE A 78 -13.81 5.47 14.46
C PHE A 78 -14.42 4.75 15.65
N ASP A 79 -13.75 3.73 16.21
CA ASP A 79 -14.21 3.05 17.42
C ASP A 79 -14.31 4.02 18.61
N ALA A 80 -13.37 4.97 18.74
CA ALA A 80 -13.41 5.99 19.78
C ALA A 80 -14.60 6.95 19.61
N ILE A 81 -14.82 7.45 18.39
CA ILE A 81 -16.00 8.28 18.06
C ILE A 81 -17.29 7.53 18.42
N ALA A 82 -17.42 6.25 18.02
CA ALA A 82 -18.61 5.47 18.33
C ALA A 82 -18.85 5.35 19.85
N ASN A 83 -17.80 5.14 20.63
CA ASN A 83 -17.88 5.07 22.09
C ASN A 83 -18.20 6.42 22.74
N ASP A 84 -17.64 7.52 22.24
CA ASP A 84 -17.94 8.86 22.76
C ASP A 84 -19.43 9.19 22.60
N PHE A 85 -20.03 8.86 21.45
CA PHE A 85 -21.45 9.10 21.19
C PHE A 85 -22.37 8.14 21.95
N SER A 86 -22.08 6.84 21.92
CA SER A 86 -22.88 5.83 22.64
C SER A 86 -22.79 5.99 24.17
N GLY A 87 -21.65 6.44 24.69
CA GLY A 87 -21.48 6.76 26.11
C GLY A 87 -22.35 7.93 26.57
N ILE A 88 -22.68 8.86 25.68
CA ILE A 88 -23.61 9.97 25.97
C ILE A 88 -25.07 9.49 25.83
N ASP A 89 -25.39 8.77 24.76
CA ASP A 89 -26.77 8.41 24.40
C ASP A 89 -27.32 7.26 25.25
N ILE A 90 -26.58 6.14 25.33
CA ILE A 90 -27.02 4.90 26.00
C ILE A 90 -26.15 4.53 27.20
N GLN A 91 -25.18 5.38 27.57
CA GLN A 91 -24.28 5.18 28.72
C GLN A 91 -23.45 3.88 28.66
N GLN A 92 -23.18 3.38 27.46
CA GLN A 92 -22.44 2.15 27.21
C GLN A 92 -21.55 2.29 25.99
N ASN A 93 -20.45 1.55 25.95
CA ASN A 93 -19.58 1.47 24.77
C ASN A 93 -20.12 0.43 23.78
N VAL A 94 -20.19 0.81 22.50
CA VAL A 94 -20.58 -0.08 21.39
C VAL A 94 -19.39 -0.72 20.67
N ALA A 95 -18.17 -0.26 20.96
CA ALA A 95 -16.93 -0.72 20.34
C ALA A 95 -15.85 -1.06 21.38
N THR A 96 -14.92 -1.92 20.99
CA THR A 96 -13.66 -2.12 21.72
C THR A 96 -12.54 -1.40 20.99
N ALA A 97 -12.32 -0.12 21.31
CA ALA A 97 -11.31 0.70 20.65
C ALA A 97 -9.91 0.15 20.95
N ARG A 98 -9.24 -0.35 19.90
CA ARG A 98 -7.88 -0.89 20.00
C ARG A 98 -7.04 -0.47 18.80
N LYS A 99 -5.77 -0.19 19.07
CA LYS A 99 -4.74 0.00 18.05
C LYS A 99 -4.19 -1.37 17.68
N GLU A 100 -4.56 -1.86 16.51
CA GLU A 100 -3.96 -3.07 15.95
C GLU A 100 -2.62 -2.73 15.28
N GLY A 101 -1.71 -3.71 15.25
CA GLY A 101 -0.41 -3.57 14.62
C GLY A 101 -0.47 -3.92 13.13
N TYR A 102 0.45 -3.33 12.38
CA TYR A 102 0.73 -3.70 10.99
C TYR A 102 2.07 -4.42 10.92
N LYS A 103 2.28 -5.21 9.87
CA LYS A 103 3.57 -5.83 9.57
C LYS A 103 4.45 -4.83 8.83
N SER A 104 5.54 -4.41 9.46
CA SER A 104 6.47 -3.45 8.88
C SER A 104 7.19 -4.03 7.67
N ILE A 105 7.21 -3.27 6.58
CA ILE A 105 8.06 -3.51 5.42
C ILE A 105 9.51 -3.30 5.84
N GLN A 106 10.37 -4.25 5.47
CA GLN A 106 11.80 -4.19 5.67
C GLN A 106 12.49 -3.75 4.38
N GLU A 107 13.62 -3.05 4.52
CA GLU A 107 14.47 -2.75 3.38
C GLU A 107 15.04 -4.03 2.78
N ILE A 108 15.11 -4.05 1.46
CA ILE A 108 15.68 -5.14 0.67
C ILE A 108 17.20 -4.96 0.65
N GLN A 109 17.93 -6.05 0.88
CA GLN A 109 19.39 -6.03 0.88
C GLN A 109 19.94 -5.73 -0.53
N ILE A 110 20.93 -4.83 -0.61
CA ILE A 110 21.70 -4.57 -1.83
C ILE A 110 23.00 -5.38 -1.77
N PHE A 111 23.17 -6.32 -2.71
CA PHE A 111 24.31 -7.25 -2.72
C PHE A 111 25.54 -6.73 -3.49
N ASN A 112 25.39 -5.68 -4.32
CA ASN A 112 26.48 -5.10 -5.13
C ASN A 112 27.28 -6.16 -5.91
N ASP A 113 26.57 -7.09 -6.56
CA ASP A 113 27.17 -8.21 -7.28
C ASP A 113 28.14 -7.78 -8.37
N VAL A 114 29.18 -8.59 -8.57
CA VAL A 114 30.14 -8.42 -9.65
C VAL A 114 29.54 -8.99 -10.94
N GLY A 115 29.33 -8.13 -11.93
CA GLY A 115 28.76 -8.50 -13.23
C GLY A 115 27.26 -8.20 -13.33
N MET A 116 26.60 -8.84 -14.29
CA MET A 116 25.15 -8.70 -14.49
C MET A 116 24.55 -10.02 -14.96
N ARG A 117 23.32 -10.29 -14.52
CA ARG A 117 22.47 -11.37 -15.02
C ARG A 117 21.05 -10.84 -15.13
N TYR A 118 20.35 -11.25 -16.17
CA TYR A 118 18.91 -11.10 -16.24
C TYR A 118 18.37 -12.26 -17.08
N LEU A 119 17.59 -13.13 -16.43
CA LEU A 119 16.96 -14.28 -17.08
C LEU A 119 15.49 -13.94 -17.35
N GLN A 120 15.19 -13.53 -18.57
CA GLN A 120 13.87 -13.03 -18.92
C GLN A 120 12.73 -13.99 -18.54
N SER A 121 12.86 -15.28 -18.86
CA SER A 121 11.83 -16.28 -18.56
C SER A 121 11.51 -16.43 -17.07
N GLU A 122 12.47 -16.10 -16.21
CA GLU A 122 12.34 -16.19 -14.75
C GLU A 122 11.89 -14.85 -14.16
N VAL A 123 12.22 -13.73 -14.80
CA VAL A 123 11.93 -12.37 -14.32
C VAL A 123 10.54 -11.88 -14.75
N ASP A 124 10.07 -12.27 -15.94
CA ASP A 124 8.76 -11.87 -16.47
C ASP A 124 7.57 -12.30 -15.56
N PRO A 125 7.58 -13.49 -14.92
CA PRO A 125 6.58 -13.85 -13.91
C PRO A 125 6.56 -12.89 -12.72
N TYR A 126 7.71 -12.55 -12.13
CA TYR A 126 7.79 -11.55 -11.07
C TYR A 126 7.24 -10.19 -11.52
N GLN A 127 7.54 -9.77 -12.76
CA GLN A 127 6.96 -8.54 -13.31
C GLN A 127 5.44 -8.54 -13.24
N THR A 128 4.85 -9.64 -13.68
CA THR A 128 3.40 -9.79 -13.81
C THR A 128 2.75 -9.80 -12.45
N GLU A 129 3.32 -10.55 -11.49
CA GLU A 129 2.83 -10.63 -10.12
C GLU A 129 2.95 -9.28 -9.39
N ILE A 130 4.12 -8.61 -9.45
CA ILE A 130 4.33 -7.31 -8.81
C ILE A 130 3.34 -6.26 -9.33
N VAL A 131 3.17 -6.17 -10.66
CA VAL A 131 2.21 -5.23 -11.27
C VAL A 131 0.78 -5.56 -10.86
N SER A 132 0.44 -6.85 -10.80
CA SER A 132 -0.88 -7.29 -10.33
C SER A 132 -1.12 -6.90 -8.87
N ASP A 133 -0.14 -7.13 -7.98
CA ASP A 133 -0.26 -6.80 -6.56
C ASP A 133 -0.35 -5.28 -6.34
N PHE A 134 0.39 -4.46 -7.09
CA PHE A 134 0.21 -3.00 -7.08
C PHE A 134 -1.19 -2.59 -7.48
N ARG A 135 -1.73 -3.18 -8.55
CA ARG A 135 -3.11 -2.92 -8.97
C ARG A 135 -4.11 -3.32 -7.90
N SER A 136 -3.98 -4.51 -7.32
CA SER A 136 -4.86 -4.98 -6.26
C SER A 136 -4.79 -4.09 -5.02
N ALA A 137 -3.60 -3.64 -4.61
CA ALA A 137 -3.45 -2.68 -3.51
C ALA A 137 -4.20 -1.38 -3.80
N LYS A 138 -4.11 -0.83 -5.02
CA LYS A 138 -4.83 0.38 -5.43
C LYS A 138 -6.36 0.18 -5.42
N GLU A 139 -6.84 -0.97 -5.86
CA GLU A 139 -8.28 -1.31 -5.84
C GLU A 139 -8.81 -1.46 -4.40
N LEU A 140 -8.02 -2.07 -3.50
CA LEU A 140 -8.34 -2.15 -2.08
C LEU A 140 -8.35 -0.77 -1.40
N MET A 141 -7.44 0.12 -1.78
CA MET A 141 -7.46 1.51 -1.30
C MET A 141 -8.76 2.23 -1.71
N ASP A 142 -9.25 2.00 -2.93
CA ASP A 142 -10.53 2.57 -3.38
C ASP A 142 -11.73 1.99 -2.59
N LEU A 143 -11.69 0.69 -2.28
CA LEU A 143 -12.71 0.05 -1.43
C LEU A 143 -12.70 0.63 -0.01
N MET A 144 -11.52 0.82 0.55
CA MET A 144 -11.35 1.42 1.87
C MET A 144 -11.87 2.87 1.88
N GLN A 145 -11.56 3.67 0.86
CA GLN A 145 -12.08 5.02 0.69
C GLN A 145 -13.61 5.05 0.68
N LYS A 146 -14.23 4.17 -0.12
CA LYS A 146 -15.70 4.04 -0.16
C LYS A 146 -16.29 3.67 1.20
N THR A 147 -15.61 2.80 1.94
CA THR A 147 -16.08 2.39 3.28
C THR A 147 -16.07 3.58 4.25
N VAL A 148 -15.03 4.44 4.20
CA VAL A 148 -14.97 5.68 4.99
C VAL A 148 -16.05 6.68 4.57
N GLU A 149 -16.33 6.80 3.27
CA GLU A 149 -17.37 7.70 2.76
C GLU A 149 -18.78 7.27 3.16
N GLN A 150 -19.02 5.97 3.37
CA GLN A 150 -20.30 5.42 3.82
C GLN A 150 -20.58 5.65 5.32
N ILE A 151 -19.58 6.08 6.09
CA ILE A 151 -19.75 6.34 7.52
C ILE A 151 -20.62 7.58 7.71
N ILE A 152 -21.76 7.39 8.38
CA ILE A 152 -22.66 8.48 8.76
C ILE A 152 -22.05 9.20 9.97
N LEU A 153 -21.18 10.17 9.66
CA LEU A 153 -20.53 11.07 10.60
C LEU A 153 -20.75 12.50 10.11
N GLN A 154 -21.70 13.21 10.72
CA GLN A 154 -21.97 14.63 10.47
C GLN A 154 -21.69 15.39 11.76
N CYS A 155 -20.47 15.91 11.87
CA CYS A 155 -20.01 16.76 12.95
C CYS A 155 -19.02 17.79 12.40
N ASP A 156 -18.69 18.80 13.20
CA ASP A 156 -17.62 19.74 12.86
C ASP A 156 -16.31 18.97 12.63
N GLY A 157 -15.64 19.23 11.51
CA GLY A 157 -14.40 18.54 11.11
C GLY A 157 -14.58 17.23 10.32
N ALA A 158 -15.79 16.66 10.22
CA ALA A 158 -16.01 15.41 9.49
C ALA A 158 -15.65 15.51 7.99
N ASP A 159 -16.00 16.61 7.35
CA ASP A 159 -15.69 16.84 5.93
C ASP A 159 -14.21 17.11 5.69
N GLU A 160 -13.55 17.79 6.63
CA GLU A 160 -12.10 17.99 6.59
C GLU A 160 -11.37 16.64 6.72
N PHE A 161 -11.76 15.82 7.70
CA PHE A 161 -11.23 14.46 7.86
C PHE A 161 -11.40 13.64 6.57
N ARG A 162 -12.61 13.60 6.00
CA ARG A 162 -12.87 12.89 4.74
C ARG A 162 -12.01 13.41 3.60
N SER A 163 -11.78 14.73 3.53
CA SER A 163 -10.89 15.31 2.51
C SER A 163 -9.43 14.93 2.73
N GLN A 164 -8.94 15.01 3.97
CA GLN A 164 -7.56 14.63 4.30
C GLN A 164 -7.33 13.14 4.01
N PHE A 165 -8.29 12.27 4.34
CA PHE A 165 -8.21 10.85 4.04
C PHE A 165 -8.17 10.55 2.53
N ARG A 166 -9.03 11.20 1.74
CA ARG A 166 -9.00 11.08 0.27
C ARG A 166 -7.66 11.54 -0.31
N ASN A 167 -7.12 12.65 0.19
CA ASN A 167 -5.81 13.15 -0.24
C ASN A 167 -4.68 12.19 0.13
N LEU A 168 -4.72 11.59 1.32
CA LEU A 168 -3.77 10.56 1.76
C LEU A 168 -3.80 9.36 0.80
N VAL A 169 -4.99 8.77 0.60
CA VAL A 169 -5.18 7.63 -0.31
C VAL A 169 -4.70 7.96 -1.73
N SER A 170 -5.10 9.12 -2.28
CA SER A 170 -4.68 9.55 -3.61
C SER A 170 -3.17 9.70 -3.73
N SER A 171 -2.51 10.29 -2.73
CA SER A 171 -1.06 10.47 -2.72
C SER A 171 -0.33 9.13 -2.72
N PHE A 172 -0.82 8.16 -1.93
CA PHE A 172 -0.24 6.82 -1.89
C PHE A 172 -0.45 6.03 -3.19
N LYS A 173 -1.63 6.13 -3.82
CA LYS A 173 -1.85 5.54 -5.14
C LYS A 173 -0.88 6.10 -6.18
N GLN A 174 -0.63 7.42 -6.16
CA GLN A 174 0.34 8.05 -7.04
C GLN A 174 1.77 7.56 -6.79
N VAL A 175 2.17 7.34 -5.53
CA VAL A 175 3.46 6.72 -5.21
C VAL A 175 3.54 5.32 -5.82
N LEU A 176 2.49 4.50 -5.69
CA LEU A 176 2.46 3.16 -6.31
C LEU A 176 2.55 3.23 -7.83
N ASP A 177 1.81 4.13 -8.49
CA ASP A 177 1.87 4.32 -9.94
C ASP A 177 3.28 4.70 -10.41
N ASN A 178 3.96 5.59 -9.66
CA ASN A 178 5.33 6.00 -9.97
C ASN A 178 6.32 4.84 -9.82
N VAL A 179 6.19 4.02 -8.78
CA VAL A 179 7.04 2.84 -8.58
C VAL A 179 6.83 1.80 -9.65
N GLU A 180 5.56 1.49 -9.94
CA GLU A 180 5.17 0.55 -10.99
C GLU A 180 5.77 0.98 -12.33
N SER A 181 5.65 2.27 -12.68
CA SER A 181 6.24 2.81 -13.90
C SER A 181 7.76 2.69 -13.95
N GLN A 182 8.47 3.05 -12.86
CA GLN A 182 9.92 2.94 -12.79
C GLN A 182 10.40 1.49 -12.83
N PHE A 183 9.68 0.59 -12.17
CA PHE A 183 9.95 -0.84 -12.19
C PHE A 183 9.87 -1.40 -13.61
N VAL A 184 8.76 -1.13 -14.31
CA VAL A 184 8.56 -1.56 -15.70
C VAL A 184 9.62 -0.94 -16.63
N GLU A 185 9.98 0.33 -16.43
CA GLU A 185 11.01 0.99 -17.24
C GLU A 185 12.39 0.34 -17.09
N LEU A 186 12.83 0.07 -15.85
CA LEU A 186 14.14 -0.53 -15.59
C LEU A 186 14.22 -1.95 -16.15
N MET A 187 13.15 -2.74 -15.99
CA MET A 187 13.02 -4.09 -16.55
C MET A 187 13.11 -4.09 -18.07
N ASN A 188 12.35 -3.21 -18.74
CA ASN A 188 12.37 -3.10 -20.19
C ASN A 188 13.75 -2.71 -20.73
N LYS A 189 14.48 -1.82 -20.02
CA LYS A 189 15.85 -1.45 -20.39
C LYS A 189 16.83 -2.63 -20.32
N ASP A 190 16.71 -3.50 -19.32
CA ASP A 190 17.54 -4.72 -19.25
C ASP A 190 17.18 -5.74 -20.32
N ARG A 191 15.88 -5.97 -20.54
CA ARG A 191 15.37 -6.84 -21.61
C ARG A 191 15.95 -6.43 -22.97
N GLU A 192 15.82 -5.15 -23.34
CA GLU A 192 16.34 -4.65 -24.62
C GLU A 192 17.86 -4.82 -24.76
N GLN A 193 18.62 -4.67 -23.68
CA GLN A 193 20.08 -4.78 -23.74
C GLN A 193 20.54 -6.21 -23.95
N ILE A 194 19.86 -7.17 -23.33
CA ILE A 194 20.14 -8.59 -23.54
C ILE A 194 19.76 -9.00 -24.95
N GLU A 195 18.58 -8.64 -25.43
CA GLU A 195 18.17 -8.95 -26.80
C GLU A 195 19.17 -8.39 -27.84
N LYS A 196 19.69 -7.17 -27.60
CA LYS A 196 20.73 -6.56 -28.45
C LYS A 196 22.04 -7.36 -28.38
N ALA A 197 22.48 -7.75 -27.19
CA ALA A 197 23.71 -8.52 -26.99
C ALA A 197 23.62 -9.92 -27.62
N GLU A 198 22.48 -10.59 -27.50
CA GLU A 198 22.23 -11.90 -28.09
C GLU A 198 22.25 -11.84 -29.61
N LYS A 199 21.59 -10.86 -30.23
CA LYS A 199 21.60 -10.64 -31.69
C LYS A 199 23.01 -10.40 -32.23
N LEU A 200 23.84 -9.64 -31.51
CA LEU A 200 25.23 -9.40 -31.89
C LEU A 200 26.12 -10.65 -31.78
N ASN A 201 25.77 -11.57 -30.88
CA ASN A 201 26.50 -12.82 -30.69
C ASN A 201 26.09 -13.92 -31.69
N THR A 202 24.87 -13.87 -32.23
CA THR A 202 24.36 -14.83 -33.24
C THR A 202 24.63 -14.41 -34.70
N THR A 203 25.20 -13.21 -34.92
CA THR A 203 25.63 -12.73 -36.26
C THR A 203 27.08 -13.11 -36.62
N LYS A 204 27.69 -14.06 -35.90
CA LYS A 204 28.98 -14.69 -36.24
C LYS A 204 28.77 -16.11 -36.74
#